data_AF-A0A0B7NCR2-F1
#
_entry.id   AF-A0A0B7NCR2-F1
#
_cell.length_a   1.000
_cell.length_b   1.000
_cell.length_c   1.000
_cell.angle_alpha   90.00
_cell.angle_beta   90.00
_cell.angle_gamma   90.00
#
_symmetry.space_group_name_H-M   'P 1'
#
loop_
_entity.id
_entity.type
_entity.pdbx_description
1 polymer ?
#
loop_
_entity_poly.entity_id
_entity_poly.type
_entity_poly.pdbx_seq_one_letter_code
_entity_poly.pdbx_strand_id
1 'polypeptide(L)'
;MNAKFTLLNHFSQRYPKVPILSDEQSNVCFSFDLMTIQMKQIPLLPKFTNAIQLAFKEDQEEDEEEDTEAADMKKANKRQRKKNIK
;
A
#
# COMPACT_ATOMS: atom_id res chain seq x y z
N MET A 1 16.52 17.51 5.90
CA MET A 1 15.44 18.44 5.51
C MET A 1 14.60 18.77 6.74
N ASN A 2 14.28 20.04 6.98
CA ASN A 2 13.48 20.50 8.14
C ASN A 2 12.09 20.98 7.68
N ALA A 3 11.34 20.09 7.03
CA ALA A 3 10.03 20.42 6.49
C ALA A 3 8.97 20.38 7.60
N LYS A 4 8.05 21.36 7.60
CA LYS A 4 6.95 21.40 8.57
C LYS A 4 5.99 20.21 8.42
N PHE A 5 5.74 19.81 7.18
CA PHE A 5 4.95 18.63 6.81
C PHE A 5 5.55 17.98 5.56
N THR A 6 5.41 16.67 5.47
CA THR A 6 5.88 15.88 4.33
C THR A 6 4.70 15.11 3.76
N LEU A 7 4.41 15.32 2.47
CA LEU A 7 3.40 14.55 1.74
C LEU A 7 4.10 13.57 0.79
N LEU A 8 3.92 12.28 1.06
CA LEU A 8 4.46 11.18 0.27
C LEU A 8 3.54 10.92 -0.93
N ASN A 9 4.13 10.78 -2.12
CA ASN A 9 3.41 10.53 -3.36
C ASN A 9 4.21 9.57 -4.26
N HIS A 10 3.63 9.16 -5.38
CA HIS A 10 4.23 8.30 -6.39
C HIS A 10 4.57 6.91 -5.82
N PHE A 11 3.58 6.27 -5.20
CA PHE A 11 3.71 4.91 -4.69
C PHE A 11 3.69 3.90 -5.83
N SER A 12 4.58 2.91 -5.75
CA SER A 12 4.51 1.77 -6.67
C SER A 12 3.46 0.78 -6.17
N GLN A 13 2.64 0.24 -7.06
CA GLN A 13 1.65 -0.82 -6.77
C GLN A 13 2.23 -2.13 -6.22
N ARG A 14 3.56 -2.28 -6.15
CA ARG A 14 4.21 -3.46 -5.55
C ARG A 14 4.20 -3.44 -4.01
N TYR A 15 3.67 -2.39 -3.41
CA TYR A 15 3.56 -2.20 -1.96
C TYR A 15 2.08 -2.09 -1.59
N PRO A 16 1.74 -2.31 -0.30
CA PRO A 16 0.36 -2.21 0.18
C PRO A 16 -0.30 -0.91 -0.30
N LYS A 17 -1.58 -0.99 -0.70
CA LYS A 17 -2.36 0.16 -1.21
C LYS A 17 -2.25 1.40 -0.32
N VAL A 18 -2.12 1.21 0.99
CA VAL A 18 -1.99 2.29 1.97
C VAL A 18 -0.70 2.15 2.79
N PRO A 19 0.15 3.20 2.87
CA PRO A 19 1.33 3.21 3.73
C PRO A 19 0.99 3.04 5.21
N ILE A 20 1.80 2.24 5.91
CA ILE A 20 1.75 2.12 7.37
C ILE A 20 2.61 3.25 7.95
N LEU A 21 1.96 4.19 8.64
CA LEU A 21 2.62 5.27 9.37
C LEU A 21 2.54 5.01 10.87
N SER A 22 3.61 5.31 11.61
CA SER A 22 3.61 5.25 13.07
C SER A 22 3.25 6.61 13.69
N ASP A 23 2.84 6.61 14.96
CA ASP A 23 2.53 7.85 15.70
C ASP A 23 3.74 8.81 15.82
N GLU A 24 4.96 8.27 15.69
CA GLU A 24 6.20 9.05 15.68
C GLU A 24 6.33 9.94 14.44
N GLN A 25 5.59 9.62 13.36
CA GLN A 25 5.61 10.31 12.08
C GLN A 25 4.46 11.33 11.95
N SER A 26 4.19 12.08 13.03
CA SER A 26 3.05 13.00 13.15
C SER A 26 2.97 14.13 12.11
N ASN A 27 4.06 14.40 11.37
CA ASN A 27 4.09 15.40 10.30
C ASN A 27 4.19 14.78 8.89
N VAL A 28 4.09 13.46 8.78
CA VAL A 28 4.15 12.73 7.51
C VAL A 28 2.74 12.30 7.13
N CYS A 29 2.41 12.50 5.87
CA CYS A 29 1.13 12.15 5.26
C CYS A 29 1.40 11.44 3.94
N PHE A 30 0.41 10.74 3.40
CA PHE A 30 0.47 10.18 2.03
C PHE A 30 -0.67 10.75 1.19
N SER A 31 -0.44 10.82 -0.13
CA SER A 31 -1.46 11.18 -1.11
C SER A 31 -1.96 9.99 -1.89
N PHE A 32 -3.17 10.12 -2.41
CA PHE A 32 -3.80 9.19 -3.35
C PHE A 32 -4.34 9.96 -4.54
N ASP A 33 -4.69 9.24 -5.60
CA ASP A 33 -5.16 9.84 -6.84
C ASP A 33 -6.42 10.69 -6.61
N LEU A 34 -6.49 11.84 -7.29
CA LEU A 34 -7.58 12.82 -7.17
C LEU A 34 -7.72 13.49 -5.78
N MET A 35 -6.78 13.28 -4.86
CA MET A 35 -6.76 13.96 -3.57
C MET A 35 -6.64 15.48 -3.73
N THR A 36 -7.61 16.21 -3.16
CA THR A 36 -7.59 17.68 -3.09
C THR A 36 -7.64 18.11 -1.63
N ILE A 37 -6.67 18.93 -1.22
CA ILE A 37 -6.60 19.46 0.15
C ILE A 37 -6.26 20.94 0.15
N GLN A 38 -6.70 21.65 1.18
CA GLN A 38 -6.17 22.98 1.47
C GLN A 38 -4.91 22.86 2.33
N MET A 39 -3.93 23.73 2.12
CA MET A 39 -2.69 23.76 2.91
C MET A 39 -2.93 23.85 4.42
N LYS A 40 -3.99 24.54 4.84
CA LYS A 40 -4.39 24.69 6.25
C LYS A 40 -4.88 23.38 6.88
N GLN A 41 -5.29 22.41 6.06
CA GLN A 41 -5.82 21.11 6.48
C GLN A 41 -4.75 20.02 6.54
N ILE A 42 -3.54 20.25 6.02
CA ILE A 42 -2.43 19.29 6.12
C ILE A 42 -2.20 18.77 7.55
N PRO A 43 -2.23 19.60 8.62
CA PRO A 43 -2.05 19.11 9.99
C PRO A 43 -3.13 18.12 10.45
N LEU A 44 -4.26 18.03 9.75
CA LEU A 44 -5.35 17.12 10.05
C LEU A 44 -5.18 15.77 9.36
N LEU A 45 -4.45 15.70 8.25
CA LEU A 45 -4.28 14.47 7.46
C LEU A 45 -3.78 13.27 8.28
N PRO A 46 -2.77 13.41 9.17
CA PRO A 46 -2.30 12.27 9.97
C PRO A 46 -3.40 11.65 10.84
N LYS A 47 -4.43 12.42 11.23
CA LYS A 47 -5.55 11.93 12.04
C LYS A 47 -6.50 11.02 11.25
N PHE A 48 -6.48 11.10 9.92
CA PHE A 48 -7.31 10.28 9.04
C PHE A 48 -6.60 9.00 8.60
N THR A 49 -5.30 8.84 8.88
CA THR A 49 -4.51 7.68 8.45
C THR A 49 -5.16 6.36 8.85
N ASN A 50 -5.57 6.21 10.11
CA ASN A 50 -6.19 4.97 10.60
C ASN A 50 -7.54 4.69 9.93
N ALA A 51 -8.33 5.74 9.67
CA ALA A 51 -9.62 5.60 8.99
C ALA A 51 -9.42 5.17 7.53
N ILE A 52 -8.43 5.74 6.84
CA ILE A 52 -8.09 5.38 5.47
C ILE A 52 -7.57 3.94 5.43
N GLN A 53 -6.67 3.55 6.32
CA GLN A 53 -6.18 2.16 6.41
C GLN A 53 -7.31 1.15 6.62
N LEU A 54 -8.27 1.48 7.49
CA LEU A 54 -9.44 0.63 7.71
C LEU A 54 -10.31 0.50 6.46
N ALA A 55 -10.52 1.61 5.73
CA ALA A 55 -11.34 1.63 4.52
C ALA A 55 -10.77 0.77 3.38
N PHE A 56 -9.46 0.59 3.33
CA PHE A 56 -8.76 -0.19 2.30
C PHE A 56 -8.27 -1.55 2.80
N LYS A 57 -8.76 -2.01 3.96
CA LYS A 57 -8.29 -3.27 4.56
C LYS A 57 -8.73 -4.49 3.75
N GLU A 58 -10.00 -4.53 3.33
CA GLU A 58 -10.57 -5.62 2.53
C GLU A 58 -9.86 -5.72 1.17
N ASP A 59 -9.69 -4.57 0.50
CA ASP A 59 -8.94 -4.44 -0.75
C ASP A 59 -7.48 -4.94 -0.67
N GLN A 60 -6.85 -4.92 0.51
CA GLN A 60 -5.49 -5.45 0.72
C GLN A 60 -5.49 -6.97 0.91
N GLU A 61 -6.48 -7.49 1.64
CA GLU A 61 -6.63 -8.94 1.86
C GLU A 61 -6.90 -9.64 0.51
N GLU A 62 -7.77 -9.07 -0.34
CA GLU A 62 -8.03 -9.61 -1.68
C GLU A 62 -6.79 -9.64 -2.58
N ASP A 63 -6.00 -8.55 -2.61
CA ASP A 63 -4.78 -8.49 -3.42
C ASP A 63 -3.71 -9.52 -2.95
N GLU A 64 -3.58 -9.72 -1.64
CA GLU A 64 -2.64 -10.71 -1.06
C GLU A 64 -3.05 -12.16 -1.40
N GLU A 65 -4.35 -12.45 -1.41
CA GLU A 65 -4.88 -13.74 -1.83
C GLU A 65 -4.60 -14.00 -3.32
N GLU A 66 -4.86 -13.04 -4.21
CA GLU A 66 -4.56 -13.18 -5.64
C GLU A 66 -3.06 -13.42 -5.91
N ASP A 67 -2.18 -12.70 -5.22
CA ASP A 67 -0.73 -12.83 -5.39
C ASP A 67 -0.22 -14.19 -4.91
N THR A 68 -0.76 -14.71 -3.80
CA THR A 68 -0.42 -16.04 -3.28
C THR A 68 -0.90 -17.16 -4.20
N GLU A 69 -2.12 -17.07 -4.73
CA GLU A 69 -2.65 -18.01 -5.73
C GLU A 69 -1.83 -18.00 -7.02
N ALA A 70 -1.49 -16.82 -7.53
CA ALA A 70 -0.66 -16.67 -8.71
C ALA A 70 0.76 -17.25 -8.50
N ALA A 71 1.33 -17.08 -7.31
CA ALA A 71 2.63 -17.65 -6.96
C ALA A 71 2.57 -19.19 -6.90
N ASP A 72 1.50 -19.77 -6.37
CA ASP A 72 1.36 -21.22 -6.25
C ASP A 72 1.05 -21.90 -7.58
N MET A 73 0.24 -21.28 -8.46
CA MET A 73 0.06 -21.75 -9.84
C MET A 73 1.37 -21.75 -10.62
N LYS A 74 2.22 -20.71 -10.46
CA LYS A 74 3.55 -20.65 -11.09
C LYS A 74 4.47 -21.78 -10.59
N LYS A 75 4.44 -22.12 -9.29
CA LYS A 75 5.22 -23.24 -8.73
C LYS A 75 4.73 -24.59 -9.25
N ALA A 76 3.43 -24.81 -9.34
CA ALA A 76 2.83 -26.05 -9.85
C ALA A 76 3.23 -26.32 -11.31
N ASN A 77 3.09 -25.31 -12.17
CA ASN A 77 3.49 -25.39 -13.59
C ASN A 77 4.98 -25.68 -13.77
N LYS A 78 5.85 -25.10 -12.93
CA LYS A 78 7.30 -25.36 -12.97
C LYS A 78 7.65 -26.80 -12.57
N ARG A 79 6.90 -27.40 -11.63
CA ARG A 79 7.08 -28.80 -11.20
C ARG A 79 6.64 -29.79 -12.28
N GLN A 80 5.53 -29.54 -12.97
CA GLN A 80 5.06 -30.38 -14.08
C GLN A 80 6.04 -30.33 -15.27
N ARG A 81 6.53 -29.16 -15.66
CA ARG A 81 7.52 -29.05 -16.76
C ARG A 81 8.82 -29.79 -16.47
N LYS A 82 9.29 -29.81 -15.22
CA LYS A 82 10.49 -30.57 -14.82
C LYS A 82 10.29 -32.10 -14.81
N LYS A 83 9.06 -32.58 -14.59
CA LYS A 83 8.74 -34.02 -14.64
C LYS A 83 8.66 -34.54 -16.08
N ASN A 84 8.23 -33.72 -17.03
CA ASN A 84 8.11 -34.10 -18.45
C ASN A 84 9.43 -34.05 -19.25
N ILE A 85 10.55 -33.69 -18.61
CA ILE A 85 11.89 -33.60 -19.23
C ILE A 85 12.80 -34.77 -18.80
N LYS A 86 12.31 -35.68 -17.95
CA LYS A 86 12.93 -36.97 -17.65
C LYS A 86 12.17 -38.08 -18.35
#